data_AF-A0A1H7EGQ5-F1
#
_entry.id   AF-A0A1H7EGQ5-F1
#
_cell.length_a   1.000
_cell.length_b   1.000
_cell.length_c   1.000
_cell.angle_alpha   90.00
_cell.angle_beta   90.00
_cell.angle_gamma   90.00
#
_symmetry.space_group_name_H-M   'P 1'
#
loop_
_entity.id
_entity.type
_entity.pdbx_description
1 polymer ?
#
loop_
_entity_poly.entity_id
_entity_poly.type
_entity_poly.pdbx_seq_one_letter_code
_entity_poly.pdbx_strand_id
1 'polypeptide(L)' 'MDLRDAQTVMAQLPAAFEHFNKVHPHSSLKMRSPREFRRQQAAQVRQEPSMDQALYCD' A
#
# COMPACT_ATOMS: atom_id res chain seq x y z
N MET A 1 -13.79 1.96 -18.83
CA MET A 1 -14.48 2.52 -17.65
C MET A 1 -15.64 3.33 -18.18
N ASP A 2 -16.84 3.09 -17.68
CA ASP A 2 -18.06 3.78 -18.10
C ASP A 2 -18.29 4.99 -17.19
N LEU A 3 -18.37 6.21 -17.74
CA LEU A 3 -18.40 7.46 -16.98
C LEU A 3 -19.71 8.25 -17.16
N ARG A 4 -20.78 7.59 -17.60
CA ARG A 4 -22.03 8.24 -18.00
C ARG A 4 -22.82 8.87 -16.85
N ASP A 5 -22.81 8.26 -15.66
CA ASP A 5 -23.50 8.79 -14.48
C ASP A 5 -22.78 8.42 -13.17
N ALA A 6 -23.15 9.14 -12.10
CA ALA A 6 -22.53 8.97 -10.79
C ALA A 6 -22.71 7.54 -10.23
N GLN A 7 -23.89 6.94 -10.37
CA GLN A 7 -24.15 5.60 -9.83
C GLN A 7 -23.26 4.55 -10.51
N THR A 8 -23.11 4.65 -11.83
CA THR A 8 -22.29 3.79 -12.66
C THR A 8 -20.81 3.94 -12.30
N VAL A 9 -20.31 5.16 -12.11
CA VAL A 9 -18.93 5.41 -11.68
C VAL A 9 -18.68 4.83 -10.28
N MET A 10 -19.60 5.08 -9.34
CA MET A 10 -19.48 4.59 -7.96
C MET A 10 -19.46 3.05 -7.90
N ALA A 11 -20.26 2.38 -8.73
CA ALA A 11 -20.27 0.92 -8.83
C ALA A 11 -18.93 0.33 -9.33
N GLN A 12 -18.12 1.10 -10.06
CA GLN A 12 -16.83 0.68 -10.58
C GLN A 12 -15.65 0.91 -9.61
N LEU A 13 -15.83 1.77 -8.60
CA LEU A 13 -14.75 2.13 -7.67
C LEU A 13 -14.12 0.93 -6.96
N PRO A 14 -14.88 -0.07 -6.46
CA PRO A 14 -14.26 -1.23 -5.81
C PRO A 14 -13.28 -1.96 -6.72
N ALA A 15 -13.67 -2.23 -7.96
CA ALA A 15 -12.81 -2.90 -8.94
C ALA A 15 -11.60 -2.03 -9.32
N ALA A 16 -11.80 -0.73 -9.50
CA ALA A 16 -10.72 0.21 -9.81
C ALA A 16 -9.68 0.28 -8.67
N PHE A 17 -10.13 0.34 -7.42
CA PHE A 17 -9.24 0.33 -6.26
C PHE A 17 -8.51 -1.00 -6.12
N GLU A 18 -9.16 -2.14 -6.35
CA GLU A 18 -8.48 -3.43 -6.31
C GLU A 18 -7.38 -3.51 -7.38
N HIS A 19 -7.66 -3.02 -8.58
CA HIS A 19 -6.70 -3.01 -9.69
C HIS A 19 -5.50 -2.11 -9.37
N PHE A 20 -5.75 -0.86 -8.98
CA PHE A 20 -4.71 0.09 -8.58
C PHE A 20 -3.83 -0.46 -7.45
N ASN A 21 -4.45 -1.08 -6.44
CA ASN A 21 -3.72 -1.56 -5.27
C ASN A 21 -2.90 -2.84 -5.51
N LYS A 22 -3.23 -3.65 -6.53
CA LYS A 22 -2.60 -4.97 -6.73
C LYS A 22 -1.77 -5.11 -7.99
N VAL A 23 -2.09 -4.38 -9.06
CA VAL A 23 -1.59 -4.75 -10.40
C VAL A 23 -0.48 -3.83 -10.86
N HIS A 24 -0.57 -2.53 -10.61
CA HIS A 24 0.35 -1.58 -11.22
C HIS A 24 1.59 -1.32 -10.38
N PRO A 25 2.80 -1.45 -10.95
CA PRO A 25 4.01 -0.95 -10.33
C PRO A 25 4.06 0.59 -10.43
N HIS A 26 4.40 1.26 -9.34
CA HIS A 26 4.54 2.72 -9.31
C HIS A 26 5.99 3.12 -9.05
N SER A 27 6.50 4.10 -9.80
CA SER A 27 7.87 4.59 -9.69
C SER A 27 8.20 5.11 -8.29
N SER A 28 7.28 5.86 -7.68
CA SER A 28 7.40 6.34 -6.30
C SER A 28 7.43 5.22 -5.24
N LEU A 29 6.93 4.03 -5.58
CA LEU A 29 6.89 2.86 -4.70
C LEU A 29 7.99 1.84 -5.03
N LYS A 30 9.11 2.29 -5.60
CA LYS A 30 10.23 1.44 -6.03
C LYS A 30 9.77 0.34 -7.01
N MET A 31 8.87 0.70 -7.93
CA MET A 31 8.26 -0.18 -8.92
C MET A 31 7.46 -1.35 -8.32
N ARG A 32 6.82 -1.12 -7.17
CA ARG A 32 5.92 -2.09 -6.51
C ARG A 32 4.48 -1.60 -6.54
N SER A 33 3.54 -2.54 -6.44
CA SER A 33 2.15 -2.17 -6.21
C SER A 33 1.95 -1.61 -4.80
N PRO A 34 0.89 -0.80 -4.56
CA PRO A 34 0.64 -0.23 -3.24
C PRO A 34 0.49 -1.28 -2.13
N ARG A 35 -0.14 -2.43 -2.41
CA ARG A 35 -0.24 -3.51 -1.41
C ARG A 35 1.09 -4.17 -1.11
N GLU A 36 1.93 -4.40 -2.13
CA GLU A 36 3.25 -4.97 -1.91
C GLU A 36 4.13 -4.03 -1.09
N PHE A 37 4.11 -2.75 -1.41
CA PHE A 37 4.83 -1.73 -0.66
C PHE A 37 4.41 -1.70 0.81
N ARG A 38 3.09 -1.70 1.10
CA ARG A 38 2.58 -1.77 2.49
C ARG A 38 2.98 -3.06 3.20
N ARG A 39 2.91 -4.22 2.52
CA ARG A 39 3.31 -5.51 3.10
C ARG A 39 4.79 -5.53 3.49
N GLN A 40 5.64 -4.96 2.65
CA GLN A 40 7.07 -4.86 2.93
C GLN A 40 7.35 -3.93 4.09
N GLN A 41 6.73 -2.75 4.15
CA GLN A 41 6.88 -1.85 5.31
C GLN A 41 6.43 -2.52 6.60
N ALA A 42 5.27 -3.20 6.59
CA ALA A 42 4.78 -3.91 7.76
C ALA A 42 5.70 -5.07 8.17
N ALA A 43 6.39 -5.72 7.22
CA ALA A 43 7.40 -6.72 7.52
C ALA A 43 8.67 -6.10 8.14
N GLN A 44 9.11 -4.94 7.64
CA GLN A 44 10.25 -4.19 8.19
C GLN A 44 9.99 -3.76 9.63
N VAL A 45 8.84 -3.13 9.92
CA VAL A 45 8.46 -2.73 11.28
C VAL A 45 8.45 -3.91 12.25
N ARG A 46 8.07 -5.11 11.80
CA ARG A 46 8.10 -6.34 12.61
C ARG A 46 9.50 -6.92 12.83
N GLN A 47 10.48 -6.50 12.03
CA GLN A 47 11.85 -6.98 12.09
C GLN A 47 12.80 -5.99 12.78
N GLU A 48 12.43 -4.72 12.90
CA GLU A 48 13.19 -3.75 13.70
C GLU A 48 13.23 -4.22 15.16
N PRO A 49 14.40 -4.58 15.72
CA PRO A 49 14.52 -4.74 17.16
C PRO A 49 14.23 -3.37 17.77
N SER A 50 13.43 -3.33 18.84
CA SER A 50 13.10 -2.06 19.51
C SER A 50 14.39 -1.31 19.86
N MET A 51 14.71 -0.28 19.10
CA MET A 51 15.86 0.61 19.37
C MET A 51 15.68 1.40 20.67
N ASP A 52 14.54 1.25 21.36
CA ASP A 52 14.32 1.75 22.72
C ASP A 52 15.08 0.98 23.80
N GLN A 53 15.61 -0.22 23.51
CA GLN A 53 16.30 -1.03 24.54
C GLN A 53 17.81 -0.78 24.63
N ALA A 54 18.40 0.00 23.71
CA ALA A 54 19.84 0.30 23.68
C ALA A 54 20.21 1.62 24.37
N LEU A 55 19.25 2.36 24.92
CA LEU A 55 19.43 3.70 25.50
C LEU A 55 19.32 3.76 27.04
N TYR A 56 19.31 2.60 27.72
CA TYR A 56 19.22 2.52 29.19
C TYR A 56 20.41 1.78 29.85
N CYS A 57 21.59 1.78 29.24
CA CYS A 57 22.79 1.33 29.93
C CYS A 57 23.95 2.29 29.65
N ASP A 58 23.98 3.38 30.41
CA ASP A 58 25.20 4.06 30.88
C ASP A 58 24.90 4.75 32.23
#